data_AF-A0A6C0G8V8-F1
#
_entry.id   AF-A0A6C0G8V8-F1
#
_cell.length_a   1.000
_cell.length_b   1.000
_cell.length_c   1.000
_cell.angle_alpha   90.00
_cell.angle_beta   90.00
_cell.angle_gamma   90.00
#
_symmetry.space_group_name_H-M   'P 1'
#
loop_
_entity.id
_entity.type
_entity.pdbx_description
1 polymer ?
#
loop_
_entity_poly.entity_id
_entity_poly.type
_entity_poly.pdbx_seq_one_letter_code
_entity_poly.pdbx_strand_id
1 'polypeptide(L)'
;MVSNPYQKYQQLSVQTASPAQLLLMLYDGAIRFVKQGVDAIEQGHVEKANISLIKAQNIVHELMAALDFQYSISNDLVKVYEYMLHQLIQANVKKDTAPALEVLSFLVDLKDSWMQASKPASAAKEAIHG
;
A
#
# COMPACT_ATOMS: atom_id res chain seq x y z
N MET A 1 -0.07 24.55 -22.02
CA MET A 1 0.12 23.39 -21.12
C MET A 1 -1.03 22.42 -21.36
N VAL A 2 -0.77 21.26 -21.99
CA VAL A 2 -1.80 20.24 -22.20
C VAL A 2 -2.05 19.57 -20.85
N SER A 3 -3.18 19.88 -20.21
CA SER A 3 -3.63 19.17 -19.02
C SER A 3 -3.98 17.75 -19.43
N ASN A 4 -3.18 16.76 -19.00
CA ASN A 4 -3.43 15.36 -19.30
C ASN A 4 -4.78 14.95 -18.68
N PRO A 5 -5.81 14.55 -19.47
CA PRO A 5 -7.12 14.18 -18.96
C PRO A 5 -7.03 13.11 -17.87
N TYR A 6 -6.09 12.17 -17.98
CA TYR A 6 -5.84 11.13 -16.99
C TYR A 6 -5.42 11.69 -15.63
N GLN A 7 -4.56 12.72 -15.61
CA GLN A 7 -4.15 13.38 -14.37
C GLN A 7 -5.32 14.11 -13.71
N LYS A 8 -6.21 14.73 -14.51
CA LYS A 8 -7.46 15.33 -13.99
C LYS A 8 -8.37 14.27 -13.38
N TYR A 9 -8.57 13.12 -14.03
CA TYR A 9 -9.39 12.03 -13.48
C TYR A 9 -8.82 11.49 -12.16
N GLN A 10 -7.50 11.29 -12.07
CA GLN A 10 -6.86 10.87 -10.82
C GLN A 10 -7.08 11.88 -9.69
N GLN A 11 -6.89 13.18 -9.96
CA GLN A 11 -7.13 14.22 -8.95
C GLN A 11 -8.59 14.27 -8.50
N LEU A 12 -9.55 14.19 -9.42
CA LEU A 12 -10.97 14.14 -9.09
C LEU A 12 -11.32 12.91 -8.25
N SER A 13 -10.76 11.74 -8.57
CA SER A 13 -11.00 10.51 -7.80
C SER A 13 -10.50 10.61 -6.36
N VAL A 14 -9.37 11.29 -6.12
CA VAL A 14 -8.86 11.54 -4.76
C VAL A 14 -9.74 12.53 -4.00
N GLN A 15 -10.21 13.60 -4.65
CA GLN A 15 -10.99 14.66 -3.99
C GLN A 15 -12.38 14.21 -3.53
N THR A 16 -12.96 13.19 -4.17
CA THR A 16 -14.31 12.70 -3.85
C THR A 16 -14.30 11.35 -3.11
N ALA A 17 -13.12 10.77 -2.88
CA ALA A 17 -12.97 9.49 -2.20
C ALA A 17 -13.31 9.60 -0.71
N SER A 18 -14.00 8.59 -0.19
CA SER A 18 -14.17 8.42 1.26
C SER A 18 -12.83 8.09 1.94
N PRO A 19 -12.70 8.28 3.27
CA PRO A 19 -11.49 7.92 4.00
C PRO A 19 -11.06 6.46 3.79
N ALA A 20 -12.03 5.53 3.74
CA ALA A 20 -11.76 4.11 3.46
C ALA A 20 -11.25 3.90 2.02
N GLN A 21 -11.77 4.64 1.04
CA GLN A 21 -11.28 4.57 -0.34
C GLN A 21 -9.86 5.14 -0.46
N LEU A 22 -9.56 6.26 0.22
CA LEU A 22 -8.21 6.82 0.26
C LEU A 22 -7.19 5.83 0.87
N LEU A 23 -7.57 5.15 1.95
CA LEU A 23 -6.75 4.10 2.57
C LEU A 23 -6.45 2.97 1.57
N LEU A 24 -7.46 2.46 0.88
CA LEU A 24 -7.29 1.40 -0.13
C LEU A 24 -6.42 1.87 -1.31
N MET A 25 -6.55 3.14 -1.73
CA MET A 25 -5.71 3.74 -2.77
C MET A 25 -4.24 3.84 -2.35
N LEU A 26 -3.94 4.10 -1.07
CA LEU A 26 -2.58 4.04 -0.54
C LEU A 26 -2.02 2.62 -0.65
N TYR A 27 -2.77 1.60 -0.20
CA TYR A 27 -2.35 0.21 -0.35
C TYR A 27 -2.08 -0.18 -1.81
N ASP A 28 -2.98 0.20 -2.73
CA ASP A 28 -2.79 -0.02 -4.17
C ASP A 28 -1.53 0.65 -4.71
N GLY A 29 -1.28 1.89 -4.27
CA GLY A 29 -0.06 2.61 -4.60
C GLY A 29 1.19 1.89 -4.11
N ALA A 30 1.22 1.46 -2.85
CA ALA A 30 2.33 0.73 -2.25
C ALA A 30 2.59 -0.58 -2.99
N ILE A 31 1.56 -1.42 -3.18
CA ILE A 31 1.63 -2.70 -3.89
C ILE A 31 2.22 -2.50 -5.29
N ARG A 32 1.72 -1.50 -6.03
CA ARG A 32 2.22 -1.19 -7.38
C ARG A 32 3.70 -0.83 -7.36
N PHE A 33 4.14 0.02 -6.42
CA PHE A 33 5.53 0.45 -6.34
C PHE A 33 6.47 -0.65 -5.85
N VAL A 34 6.02 -1.54 -4.95
CA VAL A 34 6.78 -2.73 -4.55
C VAL A 34 6.98 -3.65 -5.75
N LYS A 35 5.93 -3.98 -6.51
CA LYS A 35 6.04 -4.79 -7.74
C LYS A 35 7.00 -4.17 -8.76
N GLN A 36 6.89 -2.87 -9.02
CA GLN A 36 7.81 -2.15 -9.90
C GLN A 36 9.27 -2.19 -9.41
N GLY A 37 9.46 -2.14 -8.09
CA GLY A 37 10.77 -2.26 -7.45
C GLY A 37 11.37 -3.65 -7.65
N VAL A 38 10.57 -4.70 -7.41
CA VAL A 38 10.94 -6.10 -7.64
C VAL A 38 11.32 -6.33 -9.10
N ASP A 39 10.44 -5.99 -10.04
CA ASP A 39 10.70 -6.15 -11.48
C ASP A 39 11.98 -5.43 -11.92
N ALA A 40 12.25 -4.25 -11.36
CA ALA A 40 13.44 -3.47 -11.67
C ALA A 40 14.72 -4.10 -11.09
N ILE A 41 14.66 -4.72 -9.89
CA ILE A 41 15.78 -5.48 -9.34
C ILE A 41 16.10 -6.66 -10.25
N GLU A 42 15.10 -7.45 -10.64
CA GLU A 42 15.27 -8.63 -11.51
C GLU A 42 15.87 -8.27 -12.87
N GLN A 43 15.52 -7.09 -13.40
CA GLN A 43 16.05 -6.57 -14.66
C GLN A 43 17.41 -5.86 -14.52
N GLY A 44 17.96 -5.75 -13.31
CA GLY A 44 19.21 -5.02 -13.06
C GLY A 44 19.09 -3.49 -13.16
N HIS A 45 17.88 -2.94 -13.21
CA HIS A 45 17.60 -1.51 -13.29
C HIS A 45 17.67 -0.83 -11.90
N VAL A 46 18.89 -0.67 -11.37
CA VAL A 46 19.18 -0.19 -10.01
C VAL A 46 18.49 1.13 -9.65
N GLU A 47 18.53 2.14 -10.53
CA GLU A 47 17.92 3.45 -10.28
C GLU A 47 16.39 3.36 -10.20
N LYS A 48 15.78 2.64 -11.15
CA LYS A 48 14.33 2.42 -11.19
C LYS A 48 13.85 1.63 -9.96
N ALA A 49 14.62 0.64 -9.53
CA ALA A 49 14.36 -0.11 -8.30
C ALA A 49 14.35 0.84 -7.09
N ASN A 50 15.39 1.67 -6.97
CA ASN A 50 15.49 2.65 -5.87
C ASN A 50 14.31 3.63 -5.86
N ILE A 51 13.99 4.24 -7.00
CA ILE A 51 12.86 5.20 -7.11
C ILE A 51 11.54 4.53 -6.72
N SER A 52 11.32 3.29 -7.17
CA SER A 52 10.06 2.57 -6.89
C SER A 52 9.96 2.18 -5.42
N LEU A 53 11.02 1.61 -4.83
CA LEU A 53 11.01 1.18 -3.43
C LEU A 53 10.93 2.37 -2.46
N ILE A 54 11.56 3.51 -2.76
CA ILE A 54 11.38 4.74 -1.97
C ILE A 54 9.93 5.22 -2.02
N LYS A 55 9.26 5.16 -3.18
CA LYS A 55 7.84 5.52 -3.27
C LYS A 55 6.95 4.59 -2.44
N ALA A 56 7.24 3.30 -2.42
CA ALA A 56 6.55 2.36 -1.54
C ALA A 56 6.77 2.72 -0.06
N GLN A 57 8.02 2.98 0.35
CA GLN A 57 8.37 3.39 1.71
C GLN A 57 7.63 4.66 2.14
N ASN A 58 7.57 5.68 1.28
CA ASN A 58 6.84 6.92 1.57
C ASN A 58 5.34 6.67 1.83
N ILE A 59 4.72 5.76 1.09
CA ILE A 59 3.32 5.39 1.33
C ILE A 59 3.16 4.66 2.66
N VAL A 60 4.08 3.75 3.00
CA VAL A 60 4.03 3.05 4.31
C VAL A 60 4.21 4.04 5.46
N HIS A 61 5.08 5.05 5.32
CA HIS A 61 5.18 6.14 6.28
C HIS A 61 3.87 6.92 6.42
N GLU A 62 3.18 7.21 5.31
CA GLU A 62 1.87 7.88 5.34
C GLU A 62 0.81 7.01 6.05
N LEU A 63 0.80 5.70 5.79
CA LEU A 63 -0.10 4.76 6.48
C LEU A 63 0.14 4.76 8.00
N MET A 64 1.41 4.84 8.43
CA MET A 64 1.76 4.97 9.85
C MET A 64 1.29 6.31 10.43
N ALA A 65 1.50 7.40 9.72
CA ALA A 65 1.11 8.75 10.15
C ALA A 65 -0.41 8.90 10.27
N ALA A 66 -1.17 8.14 9.47
CA ALA A 66 -2.64 8.14 9.48
C ALA A 66 -3.25 7.28 10.61
N LEU A 67 -2.45 6.57 11.42
CA LEU A 67 -2.97 5.76 12.51
C LEU A 67 -3.54 6.61 13.65
N ASP A 68 -4.71 6.22 14.15
CA ASP A 68 -5.31 6.80 15.36
C ASP A 68 -4.94 5.94 16.58
N PHE A 69 -4.04 6.46 17.42
CA PHE A 69 -3.54 5.77 18.61
C PHE A 69 -4.52 5.75 19.80
N GLN A 70 -5.73 6.29 19.65
CA GLN A 70 -6.82 6.03 20.59
C GLN A 70 -7.25 4.55 20.54
N TYR A 71 -7.04 3.88 19.41
CA TYR A 71 -7.35 2.45 19.25
C TYR A 71 -6.12 1.59 19.53
N SER A 72 -6.29 0.51 20.32
CA SER A 72 -5.20 -0.39 20.70
C SER A 72 -4.51 -1.04 19.49
N ILE A 73 -5.27 -1.39 18.45
CA ILE A 73 -4.78 -2.03 17.22
C ILE A 73 -3.71 -1.20 16.49
N SER A 74 -3.72 0.12 16.65
CA SER A 74 -2.73 1.01 16.04
C SER A 74 -1.31 0.72 16.52
N ASN A 75 -1.14 0.25 17.76
CA ASN A 75 0.17 -0.14 18.30
C ASN A 75 0.71 -1.43 17.68
N ASP A 76 -0.16 -2.30 17.17
CA ASP A 76 0.27 -3.51 16.48
C ASP A 76 0.49 -3.24 14.99
N LEU A 77 -0.36 -2.41 14.37
CA LEU A 77 -0.19 -1.97 12.99
C LEU A 77 1.10 -1.18 12.79
N VAL A 78 1.47 -0.30 13.72
CA VAL A 78 2.72 0.48 13.58
C VAL A 78 3.95 -0.43 13.54
N LYS A 79 3.99 -1.50 14.35
CA LYS A 79 5.11 -2.47 14.35
C LYS A 79 5.19 -3.23 13.03
N VAL A 80 4.04 -3.60 12.46
CA VAL A 80 3.98 -4.26 11.15
C VAL A 80 4.52 -3.32 10.07
N TYR A 81 4.11 -2.06 10.07
CA TYR A 81 4.61 -1.07 9.10
C TYR A 81 6.09 -0.75 9.27
N GLU A 82 6.61 -0.68 10.50
CA GLU A 82 8.04 -0.52 10.78
C GLU A 82 8.85 -1.69 10.22
N TYR A 83 8.38 -2.93 10.43
CA TYR A 83 9.00 -4.11 9.84
C TYR A 83 9.00 -4.03 8.31
N MET A 84 7.87 -3.66 7.70
CA MET A 84 7.76 -3.53 6.25
C MET A 84 8.72 -2.47 5.70
N LEU A 85 8.85 -1.32 6.36
CA LEU A 85 9.83 -0.30 6.00
C LEU A 85 11.25 -0.84 6.04
N HIS A 86 11.61 -1.54 7.12
CA HIS A 86 12.93 -2.15 7.24
C HIS A 86 13.19 -3.12 6.08
N GLN A 87 12.26 -4.02 5.76
CA GLN A 87 12.40 -4.97 4.66
C GLN A 87 12.51 -4.29 3.29
N LEU A 88 11.71 -3.24 3.03
CA LEU A 88 11.83 -2.47 1.77
C LEU A 88 13.18 -1.77 1.65
N ILE A 89 13.75 -1.28 2.76
CA ILE A 89 15.09 -0.69 2.79
C ILE A 89 16.13 -1.78 2.51
N GLN A 90 16.03 -2.95 3.15
CA GLN A 90 16.95 -4.07 2.92
C GLN A 90 16.93 -4.54 1.47
N ALA A 91 15.74 -4.72 0.90
CA ALA A 91 15.57 -5.07 -0.52
C ALA A 91 16.24 -4.05 -1.43
N ASN A 92 16.05 -2.76 -1.14
CA ASN A 92 16.64 -1.69 -1.93
C ASN A 92 18.17 -1.65 -1.80
N VAL A 93 18.71 -1.72 -0.59
CA VAL A 93 20.17 -1.64 -0.36
C VAL A 93 20.89 -2.84 -0.98
N LYS A 94 20.36 -4.05 -0.75
CA LYS A 94 20.99 -5.30 -1.20
C LYS A 94 20.65 -5.68 -2.63
N LYS A 95 19.64 -5.03 -3.23
CA LYS A 95 19.04 -5.43 -4.51
C LYS A 95 18.63 -6.91 -4.48
N ASP A 96 17.99 -7.28 -3.37
CA ASP A 96 17.40 -8.59 -3.15
C ASP A 96 15.87 -8.43 -3.19
N THR A 97 15.19 -9.25 -3.97
CA THR A 97 13.73 -9.19 -4.13
C THR A 97 12.99 -9.83 -2.98
N ALA A 98 13.60 -10.79 -2.25
CA ALA A 98 12.91 -11.58 -1.26
C ALA A 98 12.26 -10.73 -0.13
N PRO A 99 12.94 -9.73 0.48
CA PRO A 99 12.31 -8.89 1.49
C PRO A 99 11.15 -8.04 0.93
N ALA A 100 11.25 -7.59 -0.33
CA ALA A 100 10.18 -6.81 -0.96
C ALA A 100 8.96 -7.67 -1.31
N LEU A 101 9.16 -8.94 -1.68
CA LEU A 101 8.08 -9.89 -1.95
C LEU A 101 7.32 -10.27 -0.67
N GLU A 102 8.00 -10.37 0.47
CA GLU A 102 7.36 -10.57 1.78
C GLU A 102 6.47 -9.36 2.14
N VAL A 103 7.00 -8.15 1.96
CA VAL A 103 6.22 -6.92 2.18
C VAL A 103 5.02 -6.86 1.22
N LEU A 104 5.17 -7.32 -0.01
CA LEU A 104 4.09 -7.39 -0.97
C LEU A 104 2.94 -8.28 -0.45
N SER A 105 3.24 -9.45 0.13
CA SER A 105 2.19 -10.29 0.72
C SER A 105 1.45 -9.59 1.86
N PHE A 106 2.18 -8.93 2.77
CA PHE A 106 1.54 -8.21 3.88
C PHE A 106 0.66 -7.06 3.42
N LEU A 107 1.10 -6.30 2.40
CA LEU A 107 0.28 -5.23 1.82
C LEU A 107 -1.01 -5.77 1.21
N VAL A 108 -0.96 -6.92 0.54
CA VAL A 108 -2.15 -7.55 -0.06
C VAL A 108 -3.11 -8.03 1.03
N ASP A 109 -2.62 -8.76 2.02
CA ASP A 109 -3.45 -9.32 3.09
C ASP A 109 -4.12 -8.22 3.93
N LEU A 110 -3.38 -7.16 4.26
CA LEU A 110 -3.93 -6.01 4.99
C LEU A 110 -4.96 -5.25 4.14
N LYS A 111 -4.68 -5.04 2.85
CA LYS A 111 -5.65 -4.41 1.94
C LYS A 111 -6.94 -5.21 1.89
N ASP A 112 -6.86 -6.54 1.75
CA ASP A 112 -8.03 -7.41 1.72
C ASP A 112 -8.83 -7.34 3.03
N SER A 113 -8.14 -7.29 4.17
CA SER A 113 -8.76 -7.09 5.49
C SER A 113 -9.52 -5.76 5.57
N TRP A 114 -8.93 -4.66 5.11
CA TRP A 114 -9.59 -3.34 5.07
C TRP A 114 -10.74 -3.27 4.06
N MET A 115 -10.64 -3.96 2.93
CA MET A 115 -11.75 -4.08 1.98
C MET A 115 -12.93 -4.83 2.60
N GLN A 116 -12.69 -5.85 3.43
CA GLN A 116 -13.75 -6.55 4.14
C GLN A 116 -14.34 -5.67 5.25
N ALA A 117 -13.50 -5.00 6.04
CA ALA A 117 -13.94 -4.13 7.12
C ALA A 117 -14.73 -2.89 6.64
N SER A 118 -14.45 -2.40 5.42
CA SER A 118 -15.16 -1.26 4.83
C SER A 118 -16.51 -1.62 4.20
N LYS A 119 -16.84 -2.90 4.07
CA LYS A 119 -18.18 -3.32 3.62
C LYS A 119 -19.21 -3.06 4.72
N PRO A 120 -20.37 -2.47 4.41
CA PRO A 120 -21.44 -2.33 5.38
C PRO A 120 -21.90 -3.72 5.85
N ALA A 121 -22.13 -3.85 7.17
CA ALA A 121 -22.49 -5.09 7.83
C ALA A 121 -23.76 -5.79 7.27
N SER A 122 -24.56 -5.11 6.44
CA SER A 122 -25.73 -5.67 5.77
C SER A 122 -25.37 -6.66 4.66
N ALA A 123 -24.20 -6.57 4.03
CA ALA A 123 -23.80 -7.45 2.93
C ALA A 123 -23.35 -8.86 3.39
N ALA A 124 -23.08 -9.04 4.69
CA ALA A 124 -22.67 -10.33 5.26
C ALA A 124 -23.85 -11.28 5.58
N LYS A 125 -25.10 -10.77 5.62
CA LYS A 125 -26.30 -11.56 5.96
C LYS A 125 -26.96 -12.26 4.78
N GLU A 126 -26.66 -11.90 3.53
CA GLU A 126 -27.28 -12.54 2.35
C GLU A 126 -26.57 -13.82 1.91
N ALA A 127 -25.30 -14.03 2.29
CA ALA A 127 -24.52 -15.22 1.92
C ALA A 127 -24.84 -16.48 2.75
N ILE A 128 -25.71 -16.38 3.76
CA ILE A 128 -26.11 -17.48 4.66
C ILE A 128 -27.53 -17.98 4.41
N HIS A 129 -28.24 -17.48 3.38
CA HIS A 129 -29.61 -17.90 3.02
C HIS A 129 -29.81 -18.12 1.51
N GLY A 130 -28.75 -18.43 0.75
CA GLY A 130 -28.81 -18.79 -0.67
C GLY A 130 -28.61 -20.28 -0.91
#